data_AF-A0A7C6VEK6-F1
#
_entry.id   AF-A0A7C6VEK6-F1
#
_cell.length_a   1.000
_cell.length_b   1.000
_cell.length_c   1.000
_cell.angle_alpha   90.00
_cell.angle_beta   90.00
_cell.angle_gamma   90.00
#
_symmetry.space_group_name_H-M   'P 1'
#
loop_
_entity.id
_entity.type
_entity.pdbx_description
1 polymer ?
#
loop_
_entity_poly.entity_id
_entity_poly.type
_entity_poly.pdbx_seq_one_letter_code
_entity_poly.pdbx_strand_id
1 'polypeptide(L)'
;MTDFLNRSEAPLTDEQWELIDQVVEATAKRNMVGRRVLNLYGPLGAGTQVIDFKTYAGDFKAVMDLTGEDDEGLLRVPEKVYKQIPLIYKDFRYEWRYRNRR
;
A
#
# COMPACT_ATOMS: atom_id res chain seq x y z
N MET A 1 9.95 -13.76 19.51
CA MET A 1 9.84 -12.52 18.72
C MET A 1 8.45 -11.98 18.97
N THR A 2 8.35 -10.81 19.58
CA THR A 2 7.08 -10.11 19.81
C THR A 2 6.42 -9.81 18.46
N ASP A 3 5.13 -10.08 18.36
CA ASP A 3 4.30 -9.74 17.20
C ASP A 3 4.46 -8.24 16.86
N PHE A 4 4.56 -7.86 15.58
CA PHE A 4 4.77 -6.47 15.16
C PHE A 4 3.69 -5.53 15.70
N LEU A 5 2.50 -6.06 15.95
CA LEU A 5 1.34 -5.34 16.47
C LEU A 5 1.18 -5.46 17.99
N ASN A 6 2.07 -6.19 18.69
CA ASN A 6 2.01 -6.47 20.13
C ASN A 6 0.62 -6.86 20.65
N ARG A 7 -0.18 -7.60 19.86
CA ARG A 7 -1.57 -7.94 20.18
C ARG A 7 -1.71 -8.78 21.45
N SER A 8 -0.69 -9.57 21.78
CA SER A 8 -0.63 -10.44 22.95
C SER A 8 -0.62 -9.69 24.30
N GLU A 9 -0.22 -8.42 24.31
CA GLU A 9 -0.20 -7.60 25.54
C GLU A 9 -1.54 -6.89 25.78
N ALA A 10 -2.44 -6.91 24.79
CA ALA A 10 -3.73 -6.27 24.90
C ALA A 10 -4.72 -7.12 25.71
N PRO A 11 -5.56 -6.51 26.56
CA PRO A 11 -6.55 -7.22 27.36
C PRO A 11 -7.83 -7.54 26.55
N LEU A 12 -7.67 -8.12 25.37
CA LEU A 12 -8.71 -8.50 24.42
C LEU A 12 -8.63 -9.99 24.08
N THR A 13 -9.77 -10.62 23.84
CA THR A 13 -9.83 -12.02 23.37
C THR A 13 -9.59 -12.09 21.85
N ASP A 14 -9.26 -13.28 21.35
CA ASP A 14 -9.07 -13.49 19.91
C ASP A 14 -10.33 -13.17 19.09
N GLU A 15 -11.52 -13.54 19.61
CA GLU A 15 -12.81 -13.21 18.99
C GLU A 15 -13.06 -11.69 18.90
N GLN A 16 -12.64 -10.93 19.93
CA GLN A 16 -12.75 -9.48 19.93
C GLN A 16 -11.80 -8.84 18.91
N TRP A 17 -10.59 -9.38 18.79
CA TRP A 17 -9.64 -8.94 17.76
C TRP A 17 -10.15 -9.20 16.35
N GLU A 18 -10.72 -10.38 16.11
CA GLU A 18 -11.30 -10.72 14.82
C GLU A 18 -12.45 -9.76 14.45
N LEU A 19 -13.33 -9.45 15.41
CA LEU A 19 -14.39 -8.47 15.21
C LEU A 19 -13.84 -7.08 14.85
N ILE A 20 -12.80 -6.62 15.55
CA ILE A 20 -12.16 -5.32 15.26
C ILE A 20 -11.58 -5.32 13.84
N ASP A 21 -10.84 -6.36 13.46
CA ASP A 21 -10.22 -6.46 12.14
C ASP A 21 -11.28 -6.44 11.03
N GLN A 22 -12.37 -7.18 11.19
CA GLN A 22 -13.49 -7.20 10.23
C GLN A 22 -14.13 -5.82 10.08
N VAL A 23 -14.40 -5.11 11.18
CA VAL A 23 -15.01 -3.76 11.12
C VAL A 23 -14.06 -2.75 10.48
N VAL A 24 -12.77 -2.79 10.80
CA VAL A 24 -11.77 -1.89 10.23
C VAL A 24 -11.62 -2.13 8.73
N GLU A 25 -11.50 -3.39 8.30
CA GLU A 25 -11.37 -3.73 6.89
C GLU A 25 -12.59 -3.30 6.07
N ALA A 26 -13.80 -3.60 6.56
CA ALA A 26 -15.05 -3.23 5.90
C ALA A 26 -15.19 -1.70 5.77
N THR A 27 -14.87 -0.97 6.84
CA THR A 27 -14.93 0.49 6.86
C THR A 27 -13.89 1.10 5.93
N ALA A 28 -12.67 0.58 5.92
CA ALA A 28 -11.60 1.05 5.05
C ALA A 28 -11.94 0.82 3.57
N LYS A 29 -12.43 -0.39 3.21
CA LYS A 29 -12.88 -0.72 1.84
C LYS A 29 -13.99 0.21 1.36
N ARG A 30 -14.93 0.57 2.23
CA ARG A 30 -16.04 1.47 1.88
C ARG A 30 -15.60 2.91 1.62
N ASN A 31 -14.64 3.43 2.39
CA ASN A 31 -14.25 4.84 2.32
C ASN A 31 -13.07 5.12 1.37
N MET A 32 -12.23 4.14 1.06
CA MET A 32 -11.09 4.32 0.15
C MET A 32 -11.49 4.31 -1.32
N VAL A 33 -11.89 5.48 -1.83
CA VAL A 33 -12.28 5.64 -3.24
C VAL A 33 -11.13 5.45 -4.24
N GLY A 34 -9.89 5.81 -3.88
CA GLY A 34 -8.73 5.74 -4.79
C GLY A 34 -8.45 4.32 -5.30
N ARG A 35 -8.67 3.29 -4.46
CA ARG A 35 -8.49 1.88 -4.83
C ARG A 35 -9.52 1.36 -5.83
N ARG A 36 -10.59 2.13 -6.09
CA ARG A 36 -11.61 1.81 -7.10
C ARG A 36 -11.19 2.29 -8.49
N VAL A 37 -10.28 3.27 -8.56
CA VAL A 37 -9.82 3.89 -9.81
C VAL A 37 -8.47 3.31 -10.24
N LEU A 38 -7.62 2.95 -9.27
CA LEU A 38 -6.30 2.38 -9.53
C LEU A 38 -6.17 0.99 -8.90
N ASN A 39 -5.59 0.07 -9.66
CA ASN A 39 -5.28 -1.27 -9.17
C ASN A 39 -4.20 -1.19 -8.09
N LEU A 40 -4.32 -2.06 -7.09
CA LEU A 40 -3.36 -2.15 -6.01
C LEU A 40 -2.09 -2.86 -6.48
N TYR A 41 -0.95 -2.24 -6.22
CA TYR A 41 0.35 -2.91 -6.28
C TYR A 41 0.58 -3.64 -4.95
N GLY A 42 1.02 -4.90 -5.04
CA GLY A 42 0.87 -5.93 -3.99
C GLY A 42 1.46 -5.62 -2.61
N PRO A 43 1.22 -6.49 -1.61
CA PRO A 43 1.71 -6.27 -0.26
C PRO A 43 3.24 -6.45 -0.22
N LEU A 44 3.96 -5.33 -0.09
CA LEU A 44 5.43 -5.30 -0.07
C LEU A 44 6.02 -5.79 1.26
N GLY A 45 5.18 -6.07 2.26
CA GLY A 45 5.59 -6.45 3.61
C GLY A 45 6.13 -5.28 4.43
N ALA A 46 6.22 -5.47 5.75
CA ALA A 46 6.65 -4.42 6.69
C ALA A 46 8.14 -4.04 6.57
N GLY A 47 8.94 -4.86 5.88
CA GLY A 47 10.37 -4.61 5.67
C GLY A 47 10.68 -3.69 4.47
N THR A 48 9.72 -3.43 3.59
CA THR A 48 9.96 -2.62 2.40
C THR A 48 9.72 -1.15 2.70
N GLN A 49 10.77 -0.34 2.62
CA GLN A 49 10.70 1.10 2.91
C GLN A 49 10.63 1.97 1.66
N VAL A 50 11.11 1.47 0.51
CA VAL A 50 11.21 2.25 -0.74
C VAL A 50 10.62 1.50 -1.92
N ILE A 51 10.04 2.24 -2.86
CA ILE A 51 9.56 1.76 -4.16
C ILE A 51 10.35 2.42 -5.29
N ASP A 52 10.58 1.67 -6.37
CA ASP A 52 11.14 2.20 -7.61
C ASP A 52 10.07 3.04 -8.32
N PHE A 53 10.35 4.32 -8.52
CA PHE A 53 9.48 5.29 -9.16
C PHE A 53 10.07 5.70 -10.51
N LYS A 54 9.42 5.25 -11.58
CA LYS A 54 9.83 5.54 -12.95
C LYS A 54 8.98 6.67 -13.51
N THR A 55 9.64 7.76 -13.90
CA THR A 55 9.00 8.84 -14.65
C THR A 55 9.37 8.70 -16.11
N TYR A 56 8.38 8.57 -16.98
CA TYR A 56 8.57 8.62 -18.42
C TYR A 56 8.15 10.02 -18.87
N ALA A 57 9.10 10.84 -19.30
CA ALA A 57 8.85 12.20 -19.78
C ALA A 57 9.35 12.33 -21.22
N GLY A 58 8.51 12.85 -22.13
CA GLY A 58 8.85 13.09 -23.52
C GLY A 58 7.68 12.88 -24.48
N ASP A 59 7.77 13.48 -25.68
CA ASP A 59 6.92 13.12 -26.81
C ASP A 59 7.46 11.84 -27.44
N PHE A 60 6.69 10.75 -27.34
CA PHE A 60 7.07 9.47 -27.92
C PHE A 60 6.58 9.44 -29.36
N LYS A 61 7.48 9.67 -30.32
CA LYS A 61 7.20 9.44 -31.73
C LYS A 61 7.23 7.93 -31.99
N ALA A 62 6.14 7.40 -32.51
CA ALA A 62 6.14 6.06 -33.08
C ALA A 62 6.92 6.13 -34.40
N VAL A 63 8.10 5.52 -34.42
CA VAL A 63 8.92 5.36 -35.62
C VAL A 63 8.72 3.93 -36.11
N MET A 64 8.45 3.76 -37.40
CA MET A 64 8.43 2.47 -38.07
C MET A 64 9.67 2.37 -38.94
N ASP A 65 10.55 1.44 -38.59
CA ASP A 65 11.72 1.09 -39.40
C ASP A 65 11.51 -0.29 -40.03
N LEU A 66 11.88 -0.42 -41.30
CA LEU A 66 11.81 -1.65 -42.09
C LEU A 66 13.05 -2.54 -41.88
N THR A 67 14.20 -1.96 -41.49
CA THR A 67 15.46 -2.70 -41.29
C THR A 67 15.76 -2.96 -39.80
N GLY A 68 15.18 -2.16 -38.90
CA GLY A 68 15.39 -2.26 -37.46
C GLY A 68 16.78 -1.82 -37.01
N GLU A 69 17.45 -1.00 -37.82
CA GLU A 69 18.79 -0.47 -37.55
C GLU A 69 18.74 0.84 -36.75
N ASP A 70 17.59 1.53 -36.77
CA ASP A 70 17.42 2.79 -36.05
C ASP A 70 16.93 2.58 -34.61
N ASP A 71 17.67 3.15 -33.65
CA ASP A 71 17.27 3.25 -32.23
C ASP A 71 16.23 4.37 -31.99
N GLU A 72 15.81 5.06 -33.04
CA GLU A 72 14.81 6.13 -32.98
C GLU A 72 13.46 5.56 -32.50
N GLY A 73 13.07 5.89 -31.27
CA GLY A 73 11.82 5.42 -30.64
C GLY A 73 12.01 4.53 -29.41
N LEU A 74 13.24 4.16 -29.05
CA LEU A 74 13.50 3.42 -27.81
C LEU A 74 13.24 4.28 -26.57
N LEU A 75 12.34 3.81 -25.71
CA LEU A 75 12.01 4.43 -24.42
C LEU A 75 13.19 4.28 -23.44
N ARG A 76 14.00 5.33 -23.32
CA ARG A 76 15.05 5.39 -22.31
C ARG A 76 14.49 5.95 -21.01
N VAL A 77 14.52 5.15 -19.94
CA VAL A 77 14.18 5.63 -18.60
C VAL A 77 15.24 6.65 -18.18
N PRO A 78 14.89 7.91 -17.92
CA PRO A 78 15.86 8.98 -17.72
C PRO A 78 16.64 8.82 -16.41
N GLU A 79 16.01 8.30 -15.35
CA GLU A 79 16.65 8.08 -14.04
C GLU A 79 15.83 7.11 -13.17
N LYS A 80 16.50 6.32 -12.32
CA LYS A 80 15.82 5.51 -11.29
C LYS A 80 15.67 6.35 -10.03
N VAL A 81 14.43 6.66 -9.66
CA VAL A 81 14.13 7.43 -8.46
C VAL A 81 13.47 6.52 -7.43
N TYR A 82 14.05 6.41 -6.25
CA TYR A 82 13.42 5.68 -5.15
C TYR A 82 12.56 6.63 -4.31
N LYS A 83 11.32 6.22 -4.01
CA LYS A 83 10.42 6.97 -3.12
C LYS A 83 10.09 6.14 -1.89
N GLN A 84 10.12 6.79 -0.73
CA GLN A 84 9.78 6.13 0.53
C GLN A 84 8.26 5.92 0.64
N ILE A 85 7.85 4.75 1.13
CA ILE A 85 6.44 4.45 1.41
C ILE A 85 6.04 5.20 2.69
N PRO A 86 5.01 6.07 2.65
CA PRO A 86 4.55 6.76 3.84
C PRO A 86 3.80 5.80 4.77
N LEU A 87 4.11 5.86 6.07
CA LEU A 87 3.32 5.20 7.11
C LEU A 87 2.26 6.17 7.64
N ILE A 88 0.99 5.85 7.43
CA ILE A 88 -0.14 6.65 7.91
C ILE A 88 -0.86 5.85 9.00
N TYR A 89 -1.07 6.47 10.15
CA TYR A 89 -1.79 5.86 11.26
C TYR A 89 -2.73 6.88 11.91
N LYS A 90 -3.78 6.36 12.55
CA LYS A 90 -4.72 7.14 13.35
C LYS A 90 -5.06 6.35 14.60
N ASP A 91 -4.72 6.92 15.74
CA ASP A 91 -4.95 6.26 17.02
C ASP A 91 -6.40 6.39 17.49
N PHE A 92 -6.86 5.36 18.19
CA PHE A 92 -8.11 5.36 18.93
C PHE A 92 -7.90 4.73 20.31
N ARG A 93 -8.79 5.04 21.25
CA ARG A 93 -8.78 4.47 22.60
C ARG A 93 -10.09 3.76 22.85
N TYR A 94 -10.00 2.57 23.43
CA TYR A 94 -11.16 1.82 23.88
C TYR A 94 -11.18 1.79 25.40
N GLU A 95 -12.28 2.23 26.01
CA GLU A 95 -12.39 2.25 27.47
C GLU A 95 -12.76 0.85 27.99
N TRP A 96 -12.00 0.39 28.99
CA TRP A 96 -12.16 -0.92 29.61
C TRP A 96 -13.56 -1.18 30.21
N ARG A 97 -14.30 -0.13 30.58
CA ARG A 97 -15.65 -0.28 31.16
C ARG A 97 -16.69 -0.79 30.17
N TYR A 98 -16.52 -0.53 28.88
CA TYR A 98 -17.42 -1.03 27.84
C TYR A 98 -17.16 -2.50 27.49
N ARG A 99 -16.09 -3.12 28.03
CA ARG A 99 -15.71 -4.51 27.77
C ARG A 99 -16.68 -5.54 28.38
N ASN A 100 -17.25 -5.27 29.55
CA ASN A 100 -17.98 -6.27 30.34
C ASN A 100 -19.52 -6.20 30.18
N ARG A 101 -20.03 -5.37 29.24
CA ARG A 101 -21.46 -5.26 28.95
C ARG A 101 -21.80 -6.05 27.68
N ARG A 102 -21.68 -7.36 27.72
CA ARG A 102 -22.42 -8.34 26.91
C ARG A 102 -22.06 -9.75 27.31
#